data_AF-A0A7X5WMX2-F1
#
_entry.id   AF-A0A7X5WMX2-F1
#
_cell.length_a   1.000
_cell.length_b   1.000
_cell.length_c   1.000
_cell.angle_alpha   90.00
_cell.angle_beta   90.00
_cell.angle_gamma   90.00
#
_symmetry.space_group_name_H-M   'P 1'
#
loop_
_entity.id
_entity.type
_entity.pdbx_description
1 polymer ?
#
loop_
_entity_poly.entity_id
_entity_poly.type
_entity_poly.pdbx_seq_one_letter_code
_entity_poly.pdbx_strand_id
1 'polypeptide(L)' 'DETNTLVFAELDLRGDHFEATGRARRNPIDRPMPVVGEELATARALGALALEVMEAAQTKIERFLEPAS' A
#
# COMPACT_ATOMS: atom_id res chain seq x y z
N ASP A 1 0.71 1.75 -21.29
CA ASP A 1 2.07 1.22 -21.48
C ASP A 1 2.09 -0.16 -20.87
N GLU A 2 2.19 -1.21 -21.68
CA GLU A 2 2.10 -2.62 -21.25
C GLU A 2 3.28 -3.07 -20.35
N THR A 3 4.25 -2.18 -20.11
CA THR A 3 5.38 -2.43 -19.21
C THR A 3 5.19 -1.86 -17.81
N ASN A 4 4.15 -1.06 -17.57
CA ASN A 4 3.90 -0.39 -16.31
C ASN A 4 2.54 -0.78 -15.73
N THR A 5 2.56 -1.35 -14.53
CA THR A 5 1.36 -1.60 -13.73
C THR A 5 1.32 -0.64 -12.56
N LEU A 6 0.17 0.02 -12.38
CA LEU A 6 -0.14 0.90 -11.26
C LEU A 6 -1.38 0.36 -10.56
N VAL A 7 -1.29 0.14 -9.26
CA VAL A 7 -2.38 -0.29 -8.40
C VAL A 7 -2.64 0.80 -7.36
N PHE A 8 -3.92 1.08 -7.14
CA PHE A 8 -4.42 1.91 -6.05
C PHE A 8 -5.11 0.99 -5.05
N ALA A 9 -4.79 1.13 -3.77
CA ALA A 9 -5.44 0.43 -2.68
C ALA A 9 -6.08 1.47 -1.77
N GLU A 10 -7.38 1.34 -1.55
CA GLU A 10 -8.17 2.24 -0.72
C GLU A 10 -8.83 1.43 0.38
N LEU A 11 -8.84 1.97 1.60
CA LEU A 11 -9.50 1.37 2.75
C LEU A 11 -10.23 2.43 3.56
N ASP A 12 -11.54 2.27 3.67
CA ASP A 12 -12.36 2.97 4.65
C ASP A 12 -12.53 2.10 5.89
N LEU A 13 -12.05 2.60 7.04
CA LEU A 13 -12.14 1.88 8.31
C LEU A 13 -12.62 2.82 9.42
N ARG A 14 -13.88 2.63 9.84
CA ARG A 14 -14.49 3.32 11.00
C ARG A 14 -14.32 4.85 11.00
N GLY A 15 -14.36 5.45 9.81
CA GLY A 15 -14.27 6.91 9.62
C GLY A 15 -12.88 7.40 9.21
N ASP A 16 -11.86 6.55 9.26
CA ASP A 16 -10.59 6.82 8.61
C ASP A 16 -10.61 6.34 7.17
N HIS A 17 -9.87 7.06 6.33
CA HIS A 17 -9.65 6.73 4.94
C HIS A 17 -8.14 6.61 4.69
N PHE A 18 -7.74 5.50 4.09
CA PHE A 18 -6.34 5.20 3.76
C PHE A 18 -6.21 4.96 2.27
N GLU A 19 -5.16 5.50 1.66
CA GLU A 19 -4.88 5.33 0.24
C GLU A 19 -3.40 5.02 0.04
N ALA A 20 -3.10 3.99 -0.73
CA ALA A 20 -1.73 3.69 -1.11
C ALA A 20 -1.64 3.31 -2.58
N THR A 21 -0.48 3.59 -3.17
CA THR A 21 -0.19 3.20 -4.55
C THR A 21 0.99 2.24 -4.62
N GLY A 22 0.86 1.26 -5.50
CA GLY A 22 1.91 0.31 -5.83
C GLY A 22 2.22 0.35 -7.31
N ARG A 23 3.51 0.38 -7.65
CA ARG A 23 3.97 0.43 -9.04
C ARG A 23 4.88 -0.75 -9.33
N ALA A 24 4.73 -1.34 -10.51
CA ALA A 24 5.68 -2.29 -11.06
C ALA A 24 5.99 -1.91 -12.50
N ARG A 25 7.28 -1.91 -12.83
CA ARG A 25 7.76 -1.72 -14.18
C ARG A 25 8.55 -2.95 -14.60
N ARG A 26 8.15 -3.58 -15.70
CA ARG A 26 8.90 -4.68 -16.30
C ARG A 26 10.21 -4.15 -16.88
N ASN A 27 11.31 -4.88 -16.69
CA ASN A 27 12.54 -4.58 -17.42
C ASN A 27 12.31 -4.84 -18.93
N PRO A 28 12.71 -3.95 -19.85
CA PRO A 28 12.50 -4.14 -21.29
C PRO A 28 13.06 -5.45 -21.85
N ILE A 29 14.11 -6.01 -21.24
CA ILE A 29 14.72 -7.30 -21.63
C ILE A 29 13.97 -8.53 -21.09
N ASP A 30 13.09 -8.35 -20.10
CA ASP A 30 12.33 -9.45 -19.53
C ASP A 30 11.18 -9.86 -20.45
N ARG A 31 10.86 -11.16 -20.43
CA ARG A 31 9.69 -11.70 -21.12
C ARG A 31 8.42 -10.97 -20.66
N PRO A 32 7.49 -10.62 -21.58
CA PRO A 32 6.21 -10.02 -21.20
C PRO A 32 5.39 -11.02 -20.36
N MET A 33 5.45 -10.87 -19.04
CA MET A 33 4.62 -11.57 -18.07
C MET A 33 3.81 -10.55 -17.25
N PRO A 34 2.65 -10.10 -17.76
CA PRO A 34 1.84 -9.06 -17.10
C PRO A 34 1.47 -9.40 -15.66
N VAL A 35 1.12 -10.67 -15.39
CA VAL A 35 0.68 -11.16 -14.08
C VAL A 35 1.68 -10.85 -12.96
N VAL A 36 2.99 -10.96 -13.23
CA VAL A 36 4.03 -10.66 -12.23
C VAL A 36 4.06 -9.17 -11.87
N GLY A 37 3.83 -8.29 -12.85
CA GLY A 37 3.74 -6.85 -12.60
C GLY A 37 2.52 -6.49 -11.76
N GLU A 38 1.40 -7.16 -12.01
CA GLU A 38 0.14 -7.00 -11.24
C GLU A 38 0.29 -7.47 -9.80
N GLU A 39 0.81 -8.67 -9.58
CA GLU A 39 1.06 -9.22 -8.24
C GLU A 39 2.01 -8.32 -7.45
N LEU A 40 3.10 -7.87 -8.07
CA LEU A 40 4.09 -7.03 -7.41
C LEU A 40 3.57 -5.62 -7.11
N ALA A 41 2.87 -4.98 -8.05
CA ALA A 41 2.24 -3.69 -7.81
C ALA A 41 1.18 -3.79 -6.71
N THR A 42 0.40 -4.88 -6.69
CA THR A 42 -0.60 -5.15 -5.65
C THR A 42 0.06 -5.32 -4.28
N ALA A 43 1.09 -6.16 -4.17
CA ALA A 43 1.82 -6.36 -2.92
C ALA A 43 2.44 -5.06 -2.39
N ARG A 44 2.96 -4.21 -3.28
CA ARG A 44 3.48 -2.89 -2.91
C ARG A 44 2.40 -1.94 -2.41
N ALA A 45 1.26 -1.87 -3.10
CA ALA A 45 0.14 -1.02 -2.68
C ALA A 45 -0.38 -1.46 -1.31
N LEU A 46 -0.63 -2.76 -1.12
CA LEU A 46 -1.13 -3.31 0.14
C LEU A 46 -0.12 -3.20 1.27
N GLY A 47 1.17 -3.42 1.00
CA GLY A 47 2.23 -3.25 2.00
C GLY A 47 2.37 -1.80 2.47
N ALA A 48 2.27 -0.84 1.55
CA ALA A 48 2.23 0.58 1.90
C ALA A 48 0.98 0.94 2.72
N LEU A 49 -0.20 0.47 2.30
CA LEU A 49 -1.45 0.69 3.04
C LEU A 49 -1.38 0.12 4.47
N ALA A 50 -0.79 -1.07 4.63
CA ALA A 50 -0.60 -1.67 5.93
C ALA A 50 0.29 -0.82 6.85
N LEU A 51 1.34 -0.20 6.31
CA LEU A 51 2.18 0.74 7.07
C LEU A 51 1.37 1.96 7.53
N GLU A 52 0.56 2.57 6.66
CA GLU A 52 -0.28 3.72 7.03
C GLU A 52 -1.28 3.37 8.14
N VAL A 53 -1.92 2.20 8.04
CA VAL A 53 -2.85 1.71 9.07
C VAL A 53 -2.13 1.49 10.41
N MET A 54 -0.91 0.93 10.38
CA MET A 54 -0.12 0.73 11.60
C MET A 54 0.29 2.06 12.25
N GLU A 55 0.73 3.04 11.47
CA GLU A 55 1.07 4.38 11.97
C GLU A 55 -0.14 5.10 12.58
N ALA A 56 -1.31 5.00 11.93
CA ALA A 56 -2.55 5.56 12.47
C ALA A 56 -2.99 4.87 13.77
N ALA A 57 -2.83 3.54 13.85
CA ALA A 57 -3.10 2.79 15.07
C ALA A 57 -2.16 3.21 16.21
N GLN A 58 -0.86 3.33 15.94
CA GLN A 58 0.14 3.76 16.92
C GLN A 58 -0.17 5.17 17.44
N THR A 59 -0.51 6.10 16.54
CA THR A 59 -0.91 7.47 16.91
C THR A 59 -2.11 7.48 17.87
N LYS A 60 -3.08 6.57 17.68
CA LYS A 60 -4.24 6.46 18.57
C LYS A 60 -3.87 5.86 19.92
N ILE A 61 -2.96 4.88 19.95
CA ILE A 61 -2.46 4.30 21.20
C ILE A 61 -1.77 5.39 22.03
N GLU A 62 -0.84 6.13 21.44
CA GLU A 62 -0.11 7.21 22.12
C GLU A 62 -1.05 8.33 22.63
N ARG A 63 -2.08 8.69 21.84
CA ARG A 63 -3.00 9.77 22.20
C ARG A 63 -4.05 9.40 23.23
N PHE A 64 -4.51 8.16 23.24
CA PHE A 64 -5.70 7.76 24.00
C PHE A 64 -5.48 6.66 25.03
N LEU A 65 -4.38 5.91 24.93
CA LEU A 65 -4.16 4.69 25.71
C LEU A 65 -2.87 4.72 26.55
N GLU A 66 -1.92 5.62 26.27
CA GLU A 66 -0.75 5.81 27.12
C GLU A 66 -0.97 6.93 28.17
N PRO A 67 -0.61 6.71 29.45
CA PRO A 67 -0.76 7.72 30.49
C PRO A 67 0.20 8.89 30.23
N ALA A 68 -0.29 10.11 30.43
CA ALA A 68 0.53 11.32 30.35
C ALA A 68 1.72 11.17 31.32
N SER A 69 2.93 11.17 30.76
CA SER A 69 4.19 11.10 31.50
C SER A 69 4.42 12.33 32.36
#